data_AF-A0A367PVD6-F1
#
_entry.id   AF-A0A367PVD6-F1
#
_cell.length_a   1.000
_cell.length_b   1.000
_cell.length_c   1.000
_cell.angle_alpha   90.00
_cell.angle_beta   90.00
_cell.angle_gamma   90.00
#
_symmetry.space_group_name_H-M   'P 1'
#
loop_
_entity.id
_entity.type
_entity.pdbx_description
1 polymer ?
#
loop_
_entity_poly.entity_id
_entity_poly.type
_entity_poly.pdbx_seq_one_letter_code
_entity_poly.pdbx_strand_id
1 'polypeptide(L)' 'MTAANQKPSDNPPSNLDFFSIPQSFLLQIGTASMVLLLVTQKATVKALEAMGEASEELFRGDRLPILDFPDDNETERT' A
#
# COMPACT_ATOMS: atom_id res chain seq x y z
N MET A 1 53.60 18.38 -34.81
CA MET A 1 52.19 17.92 -34.86
C MET A 1 51.95 17.15 -33.58
N THR A 2 51.27 17.75 -32.62
CA THR A 2 51.27 17.35 -31.21
C THR A 2 50.19 16.29 -30.96
N ALA A 3 50.59 15.19 -30.31
CA ALA A 3 49.73 14.06 -29.99
C ALA A 3 48.56 14.47 -29.10
N ALA A 4 47.34 14.07 -29.49
CA ALA A 4 46.13 14.30 -28.71
C ALA A 4 46.10 13.39 -27.47
N ASN A 5 46.09 14.02 -26.31
CA ASN A 5 46.04 13.40 -24.99
C ASN A 5 44.67 12.74 -24.76
N GLN A 6 44.60 11.40 -24.76
CA GLN A 6 43.36 10.68 -24.45
C GLN A 6 43.15 10.63 -22.92
N LYS A 7 42.25 11.48 -22.42
CA LYS A 7 41.75 11.40 -21.05
C LYS A 7 40.83 10.17 -20.93
N PRO A 8 40.99 9.31 -19.92
CA PRO A 8 40.01 8.24 -19.65
C PRO A 8 38.66 8.87 -19.33
N SER A 9 37.62 8.47 -20.06
CA SER A 9 36.24 8.84 -19.74
C SER A 9 35.85 8.10 -18.46
N ASP A 10 35.77 8.85 -17.36
CA ASP A 10 35.26 8.39 -16.09
C ASP A 10 33.74 8.19 -16.26
N ASN A 11 33.32 6.96 -16.56
CA ASN A 11 31.91 6.63 -16.70
C ASN A 11 31.25 6.78 -15.31
N PRO A 12 30.16 7.56 -15.17
CA PRO A 12 29.50 7.69 -13.88
C PRO A 12 29.00 6.32 -13.39
N PRO A 13 29.04 6.03 -12.07
CA PRO A 13 28.55 4.77 -11.53
C PRO A 13 27.08 4.61 -11.90
N SER A 14 26.78 3.60 -12.70
CA SER A 14 25.43 3.22 -13.08
C SER A 14 24.64 2.94 -11.80
N ASN A 15 23.58 3.70 -11.52
CA ASN A 15 22.65 3.52 -10.39
C ASN A 15 21.85 2.20 -10.44
N LEU A 16 22.37 1.17 -11.08
CA LEU A 16 21.77 -0.16 -11.25
C LEU A 16 22.22 -1.14 -10.16
N ASP A 17 23.19 -0.78 -9.31
CA ASP A 17 23.60 -1.59 -8.16
C ASP A 17 22.47 -1.80 -7.14
N PHE A 18 21.46 -0.90 -7.11
CA PHE A 18 20.26 -1.06 -6.29
C PHE A 18 19.31 -2.19 -6.76
N PHE A 19 19.47 -2.67 -8.00
CA PHE A 19 18.65 -3.74 -8.56
C PHE A 19 19.37 -5.10 -8.63
N SER A 20 20.55 -5.22 -8.01
CA SER A 20 21.26 -6.49 -7.87
C SER A 20 20.65 -7.35 -6.76
N ILE A 21 19.34 -7.64 -6.86
CA ILE A 21 18.66 -8.56 -5.97
C ILE A 21 18.88 -9.98 -6.52
N PRO A 22 19.43 -10.91 -5.73
CA PRO A 22 19.57 -12.29 -6.17
C PRO A 22 18.21 -12.87 -6.58
N GLN A 23 18.12 -13.44 -7.78
CA GLN A 23 16.86 -14.00 -8.31
C GLN A 23 16.27 -15.07 -7.38
N SER A 24 17.12 -15.84 -6.69
CA SER A 24 16.71 -16.83 -5.69
C SER A 24 15.94 -16.21 -4.53
N PHE A 25 16.29 -14.98 -4.12
CA PHE A 25 15.63 -14.27 -3.03
C PHE A 25 14.21 -13.86 -3.40
N LEU A 26 14.02 -13.32 -4.61
CA LEU A 26 12.69 -13.00 -5.14
C LEU A 26 11.82 -14.25 -5.26
N LEU A 27 12.40 -15.34 -5.76
CA LEU A 27 11.69 -16.61 -5.90
C LEU A 27 11.28 -17.17 -4.54
N GLN A 28 12.15 -17.09 -3.54
CA GLN A 28 11.88 -17.55 -2.19
C GLN A 28 10.79 -16.71 -1.51
N ILE A 29 10.86 -15.38 -1.60
CA ILE A 29 9.82 -14.49 -1.05
C ILE A 29 8.49 -14.73 -1.75
N GLY A 30 8.48 -14.79 -3.08
CA GLY A 30 7.26 -15.05 -3.85
C GLY A 30 6.62 -16.38 -3.47
N THR A 31 7.44 -17.42 -3.36
CA THR A 31 6.98 -18.77 -2.98
C THR A 31 6.49 -18.80 -1.54
N ALA A 32 7.23 -18.22 -0.60
CA ALA A 32 6.82 -18.15 0.81
C ALA A 32 5.51 -17.36 0.98
N SER A 33 5.36 -16.23 0.26
CA SER A 33 4.14 -15.44 0.25
C SER A 33 2.96 -16.22 -0.31
N MET A 34 3.16 -16.96 -1.42
CA MET A 34 2.12 -17.81 -2.00
C MET A 34 1.70 -18.95 -1.07
N VAL A 35 2.66 -19.62 -0.43
CA VAL A 35 2.38 -20.69 0.54
C VAL A 35 1.64 -20.12 1.76
N LEU A 36 2.09 -18.98 2.28
CA LEU A 36 1.42 -18.31 3.39
C LEU A 36 -0.03 -17.94 3.04
N LEU A 37 -0.26 -17.40 1.83
CA LEU A 37 -1.59 -17.08 1.34
C LEU A 37 -2.49 -18.32 1.27
N LEU A 38 -1.98 -19.43 0.74
CA LEU A 38 -2.72 -20.70 0.64
C LEU A 38 -3.06 -21.28 2.02
N VAL A 39 -2.12 -21.24 2.97
CA VAL A 39 -2.32 -21.76 4.32
C VAL A 39 -3.31 -20.91 5.11
N THR A 40 -3.29 -19.59 4.93
CA THR A 40 -4.14 -18.65 5.67
C THR A 40 -5.48 -18.38 5.01
N GLN A 41 -5.75 -18.93 3.80
CA GLN A 41 -6.93 -18.65 2.99
C GLN A 41 -8.25 -18.67 3.79
N LYS A 42 -8.46 -19.69 4.64
CA LYS A 42 -9.70 -19.79 5.44
C LYS A 42 -9.84 -18.68 6.48
N ALA A 43 -8.74 -18.27 7.11
CA ALA A 43 -8.74 -17.18 8.07
C ALA A 43 -8.95 -15.84 7.37
N THR A 44 -8.31 -15.65 6.22
CA THR A 44 -8.47 -14.44 5.38
C THR A 44 -9.91 -14.26 4.92
N VAL A 45 -10.58 -15.32 4.44
CA VAL A 45 -11.99 -15.26 4.04
C VAL A 45 -12.88 -14.85 5.21
N LYS A 46 -12.70 -15.46 6.39
CA LYS A 46 -13.47 -15.10 7.59
C LYS A 46 -13.22 -13.67 8.05
N ALA A 47 -11.98 -13.20 7.95
CA ALA A 47 -11.63 -11.83 8.30
C ALA A 47 -12.29 -10.81 7.36
N LEU A 48 -12.29 -11.09 6.05
CA LEU A 48 -12.96 -10.24 5.06
C LEU A 48 -14.48 -10.22 5.25
N GLU A 49 -15.09 -11.36 5.58
CA GLU A 49 -16.52 -11.48 5.88
C GLU A 49 -16.90 -10.63 7.11
N ALA A 50 -16.18 -10.79 8.22
CA ALA A 50 -16.42 -10.01 9.44
C ALA A 50 -16.18 -8.51 9.23
N MET A 51 -15.16 -8.15 8.45
CA MET A 51 -14.90 -6.74 8.10
C MET A 51 -16.01 -6.16 7.22
N GLY A 52 -16.57 -6.97 6.31
CA GLY A 52 -17.71 -6.61 5.48
C GLY A 52 -18.97 -6.38 6.31
N GLU A 53 -19.31 -7.29 7.22
CA GLU A 53 -20.46 -7.17 8.13
C GLU A 53 -20.35 -5.91 9.01
N ALA A 54 -19.18 -5.70 9.62
CA ALA A 54 -18.93 -4.51 10.43
C ALA A 54 -19.01 -3.21 9.61
N SER A 55 -18.53 -3.24 8.35
CA SER A 55 -18.63 -2.10 7.44
C SER A 55 -20.08 -1.83 7.04
N GLU A 56 -20.86 -2.87 6.76
CA GLU A 56 -22.28 -2.76 6.44
C GLU A 56 -23.06 -2.14 7.61
N GLU A 57 -22.82 -2.60 8.84
CA GLU A 57 -23.47 -2.06 10.03
C GLU A 57 -23.13 -0.57 10.25
N LEU A 58 -21.88 -0.17 9.99
CA LEU A 58 -21.46 1.23 10.06
C LEU A 58 -22.15 2.10 8.99
N PHE A 59 -22.22 1.63 7.74
CA PHE A 59 -22.79 2.40 6.63
C PHE A 59 -24.30 2.41 6.58
N ARG A 60 -24.97 1.38 7.13
CA ARG A 60 -26.44 1.36 7.26
C ARG A 60 -26.94 2.49 8.16
N GLY A 61 -26.07 3.08 8.97
CA GLY A 61 -26.41 4.20 9.82
C GLY A 61 -27.32 3.85 11.00
N ASP A 62 -27.66 2.57 11.19
CA ASP A 62 -28.55 2.07 12.26
C ASP A 62 -27.97 2.29 13.67
N ARG A 63 -26.66 2.58 13.76
CA ARG A 63 -25.97 2.96 15.00
C ARG A 63 -25.46 4.39 15.03
N LEU A 64 -25.82 5.24 14.06
CA LEU A 64 -25.42 6.65 14.10
C LEU A 64 -26.33 7.38 15.10
N PRO A 65 -25.76 8.08 16.10
CA PRO A 65 -26.56 8.92 16.99
C PRO A 65 -27.27 10.00 16.17
N ILE A 66 -28.48 10.37 16.59
CA ILE A 66 -29.19 11.53 16.04
C ILE A 66 -28.29 12.74 16.28
N LEU A 67 -27.80 13.36 15.21
CA LEU A 67 -27.06 14.62 15.30
C LEU A 67 -28.07 15.75 15.53
N ASP A 68 -27.89 16.49 16.62
CA ASP A 68 -28.48 17.82 16.75
C ASP A 68 -27.76 18.75 15.79
N PHE A 69 -28.44 19.09 14.69
CA PHE A 69 -28.03 20.20 13.84
C PHE A 69 -28.67 21.47 14.40
N PRO A 70 -27.94 22.59 14.49
CA PRO A 70 -28.55 23.87 14.83
C PRO A 70 -29.63 24.19 13.79
N ASP A 71 -30.83 24.54 14.24
CA ASP A 71 -31.89 24.93 13.32
C ASP A 71 -31.48 26.21 12.58
N ASP A 72 -31.89 26.34 11.31
CA ASP A 72 -31.58 27.50 10.47
C ASP A 72 -31.98 28.85 11.14
N ASN A 73 -32.91 28.82 12.10
CA ASN A 73 -33.34 29.97 12.89
C ASN A 73 -32.40 30.40 14.04
N GLU A 74 -31.33 29.68 14.34
CA GLU A 74 -30.28 30.13 15.29
C GLU A 74 -29.19 30.95 14.60
N THR A 75 -28.87 30.66 13.34
CA THR A 75 -27.81 31.35 12.60
C THR A 75 -28.24 32.74 12.10
N GLU A 76 -29.54 32.98 11.90
CA GLU A 76 -30.06 34.28 11.46
C GLU A 76 -30.21 35.33 12.59
N ARG A 77 -29.86 35.00 13.85
CA ARG A 77 -30.04 35.91 15.00
C ARG A 77 -28.75 36.44 15.64
N THR A 78 -27.57 36.14 15.09
CA THR A 78 -26.28 36.68 15.57
C THR A 78 -25.62 37.60 14.57
#